data_AF-A0A9P5PBM3-F1
#
_entry.id   AF-A0A9P5PBM3-F1
#
_cell.length_a   1.000
_cell.length_b   1.000
_cell.length_c   1.000
_cell.angle_alpha   90.00
_cell.angle_beta   90.00
_cell.angle_gamma   90.00
#
_symmetry.space_group_name_H-M   'P 1'
#
loop_
_entity.id
_entity.type
_entity.pdbx_description
1 polymer ?
#
loop_
_entity_poly.entity_id
_entity_poly.type
_entity_poly.pdbx_seq_one_letter_code
_entity_poly.pdbx_strand_id
1 'polypeptide(L)'
;MKRGFLTTSKSKERIDKAIPDSNTPVLPKFSKLSHGVVPEADYKSQFNNEYKEFSADTLNYSKEVAVYTSIPSRGYDDKPGDIPAYSIKELEQADRKGLGLFATRLIRAGDLVVDERPMLVVPAGSAIPLPESAASYSPEQQKQVFLHEWGKLVKTAFDRMSVDHKGDFMALANSHQHDGSEYTTDASEQTVFKSSMDPILRSAKIFRVLITAVAQTLSSAGTPNPSLFASSPSATSPPNSEITLSYCDTLNPAADRAKALAPYGIHSCICTDTGLSCFDPARSKIGDTRRSKFANDIIVLTPPFEKPPPGTPKDAWVEPALARFRELEEEGQQGTEQFKTTAHQLVNVYAFLQDVEKALFYARKLKGVYEFFEMRELETVYLSETGIRGSHWWKMGDMHKMGAPMLMSFA
;
A
#
# COMPACT_ATOMS: atom_id res chain seq x y z
N MET A 1 58.95 14.19 12.18
CA MET A 1 58.09 14.91 11.22
C MET A 1 56.79 15.28 11.92
N LYS A 2 56.50 16.59 11.99
CA LYS A 2 55.43 17.19 12.81
C LYS A 2 54.07 17.05 12.09
N ARG A 3 53.04 16.56 12.78
CA ARG A 3 51.63 16.62 12.34
C ARG A 3 51.00 17.90 12.89
N GLY A 4 50.53 18.75 11.99
CA GLY A 4 49.89 20.02 12.32
C GLY A 4 48.45 19.83 12.76
N PHE A 5 48.13 20.40 13.92
CA PHE A 5 46.78 20.66 14.41
C PHE A 5 46.23 21.90 13.67
N LEU A 6 45.00 21.82 13.15
CA LEU A 6 44.25 23.00 12.74
C LEU A 6 43.47 23.54 13.93
N THR A 7 43.87 24.74 14.34
CA THR A 7 43.25 25.57 15.37
C THR A 7 42.01 26.28 14.85
N THR A 8 41.03 26.38 15.74
CA THR A 8 39.82 27.19 15.70
C THR A 8 40.09 28.71 15.58
N SER A 9 39.33 29.42 14.75
CA SER A 9 39.08 30.87 14.84
C SER A 9 37.57 31.10 14.69
N LYS A 10 36.86 31.53 15.73
CA LYS A 10 36.56 32.94 16.07
C LYS A 10 35.95 33.74 14.91
N SER A 11 34.62 33.81 14.89
CA SER A 11 33.91 35.03 14.49
C SER A 11 32.59 35.10 15.27
N LYS A 12 32.57 36.01 16.26
CA LYS A 12 31.42 36.42 17.04
C LYS A 12 30.98 37.79 16.52
N GLU A 13 29.66 38.00 16.48
CA GLU A 13 28.94 39.29 16.49
C GLU A 13 29.07 40.23 15.28
N ARG A 14 27.97 40.29 14.50
CA ARG A 14 27.26 41.56 14.25
C ARG A 14 25.75 41.30 14.25
N ILE A 15 25.10 41.94 15.21
CA ILE A 15 23.66 42.08 15.41
C ILE A 15 23.18 43.31 14.60
N ASP A 16 21.89 43.29 14.27
CA ASP A 16 21.03 44.37 13.74
C ASP A 16 21.07 44.74 12.25
N LYS A 17 20.11 44.17 11.51
CA LYS A 17 19.04 44.93 10.83
C LYS A 17 17.95 43.97 10.33
N ALA A 18 16.84 43.92 11.05
CA ALA A 18 15.62 43.28 10.57
C ALA A 18 15.02 44.13 9.44
N ILE A 19 14.97 43.56 8.25
CA ILE A 19 14.15 44.04 7.14
C ILE A 19 12.76 43.41 7.35
N PRO A 20 11.66 44.17 7.34
CA PRO A 20 10.32 43.58 7.42
C PRO A 20 10.03 42.86 6.11
N ASP A 21 10.07 41.53 6.15
CA ASP A 21 9.68 40.69 5.03
C ASP A 21 8.15 40.72 4.91
N SER A 22 7.66 41.48 3.94
CA SER A 22 6.22 41.74 3.69
C SER A 22 5.55 40.67 2.82
N ASN A 23 6.16 39.49 2.69
CA ASN A 23 5.63 38.39 1.87
C ASN A 23 5.44 37.11 2.70
N THR A 24 4.69 37.20 3.80
CA THR A 24 4.03 36.00 4.31
C THR A 24 2.92 35.65 3.32
N PRO A 25 2.95 34.52 2.60
CA PRO A 25 1.81 34.11 1.79
C PRO A 25 0.63 33.96 2.73
N VAL A 26 -0.37 34.84 2.55
CA VAL A 26 -1.66 34.71 3.20
C VAL A 26 -2.21 33.36 2.77
N LEU A 27 -2.19 32.39 3.69
CA LEU A 27 -2.89 31.12 3.50
C LEU A 27 -4.30 31.45 3.03
N PRO A 28 -4.78 30.87 1.91
CA PRO A 28 -6.15 31.12 1.47
C PRO A 28 -7.05 30.75 2.64
N LYS A 29 -7.79 31.76 3.14
CA LYS A 29 -8.90 31.51 4.06
C LYS A 29 -9.83 30.57 3.31
N PHE A 30 -9.82 29.29 3.67
CA PHE A 30 -10.83 28.36 3.21
C PHE A 30 -12.16 28.92 3.67
N SER A 31 -12.91 29.53 2.75
CA SER A 31 -14.29 29.88 3.00
C SER A 31 -15.00 28.56 3.29
N LYS A 32 -15.56 28.42 4.51
CA LYS A 32 -16.57 27.41 4.79
C LYS A 32 -17.55 27.45 3.62
N LEU A 33 -17.62 26.37 2.83
CA LEU A 33 -18.66 26.23 1.83
C LEU A 33 -19.99 26.46 2.57
N SER A 34 -20.93 27.20 2.00
CA SER A 34 -22.28 27.26 2.57
C SER A 34 -22.88 25.87 2.43
N HIS A 35 -22.77 25.05 3.48
CA HIS A 35 -23.28 23.69 3.50
C HIS A 35 -24.80 23.79 3.48
N GLY A 36 -25.40 23.58 2.30
CA GLY A 36 -26.83 23.39 2.20
C GLY A 36 -27.18 22.15 3.01
N VAL A 37 -28.05 22.29 4.00
CA VAL A 37 -28.69 21.15 4.65
C VAL A 37 -29.37 20.35 3.55
N VAL A 38 -28.89 19.14 3.26
CA VAL A 38 -29.62 18.22 2.39
C VAL A 38 -30.91 17.91 3.16
N PRO A 39 -32.11 18.23 2.62
CA PRO A 39 -33.36 17.85 3.26
C PRO A 39 -33.32 16.35 3.54
N GLU A 40 -33.80 15.90 4.71
CA GLU A 40 -33.91 14.49 5.04
C GLU A 40 -34.52 13.76 3.84
N ALA A 41 -33.71 12.92 3.19
CA ALA A 41 -34.20 12.07 2.13
C ALA A 41 -35.14 11.09 2.83
N ASP A 42 -36.45 11.21 2.56
CA ASP A 42 -37.52 10.43 3.16
C ASP A 42 -37.44 8.97 2.64
N TYR A 43 -36.42 8.26 3.11
CA TYR A 43 -36.07 6.91 2.68
C TYR A 43 -36.85 5.91 3.53
N LYS A 44 -37.95 5.40 2.97
CA LYS A 44 -38.59 4.21 3.50
C LYS A 44 -37.74 3.01 3.13
N SER A 45 -36.96 2.50 4.09
CA SER A 45 -36.23 1.24 3.99
C SER A 45 -37.18 0.09 3.61
N GLN A 46 -37.31 -0.21 2.31
CA GLN A 46 -38.04 -1.36 1.80
C GLN A 46 -37.20 -2.64 1.79
N PHE A 47 -35.95 -2.58 2.27
CA PHE A 47 -35.08 -3.74 2.33
C PHE A 47 -35.38 -4.59 3.56
N ASN A 48 -36.05 -5.71 3.32
CA ASN A 48 -36.03 -6.87 4.20
C ASN A 48 -34.67 -7.58 4.03
N ASN A 49 -33.58 -6.90 4.40
CA ASN A 49 -32.29 -7.56 4.46
C ASN A 49 -32.28 -8.39 5.74
N GLU A 50 -32.63 -9.67 5.63
CA GLU A 50 -32.26 -10.69 6.61
C GLU A 50 -30.74 -10.78 6.63
N TYR A 51 -30.09 -9.85 7.31
CA TYR A 51 -28.69 -9.98 7.69
C TYR A 51 -28.61 -11.16 8.64
N LYS A 52 -28.12 -12.30 8.14
CA LYS A 52 -27.83 -13.45 9.00
C LYS A 52 -26.74 -13.04 9.98
N GLU A 53 -27.10 -13.09 11.25
CA GLU A 53 -26.21 -12.81 12.36
C GLU A 53 -25.15 -13.89 12.46
N PHE A 54 -23.89 -13.48 12.52
CA PHE A 54 -22.75 -14.34 12.75
C PHE A 54 -22.02 -13.83 13.98
N SER A 55 -22.40 -14.32 15.17
CA SER A 55 -21.62 -14.09 16.37
C SER A 55 -20.42 -15.04 16.35
N ALA A 56 -19.21 -14.48 16.43
CA ALA A 56 -17.96 -15.24 16.41
C ALA A 56 -17.85 -16.21 17.60
N ASP A 57 -18.51 -15.89 18.71
CA ASP A 57 -18.44 -16.65 19.96
C ASP A 57 -19.45 -17.82 20.00
N THR A 58 -20.44 -17.81 19.10
CA THR A 58 -21.49 -18.85 19.01
C THR A 58 -21.51 -19.59 17.67
N LEU A 59 -20.51 -19.36 16.81
CA LEU A 59 -20.41 -19.93 15.48
C LEU A 59 -20.01 -21.42 15.52
N ASN A 60 -21.01 -22.29 15.69
CA ASN A 60 -20.93 -23.68 15.22
C ASN A 60 -21.00 -23.66 13.69
N TYR A 61 -19.86 -23.70 13.02
CA TYR A 61 -19.83 -23.92 11.58
C TYR A 61 -20.55 -25.24 11.26
N SER A 62 -21.52 -25.22 10.34
CA SER A 62 -21.96 -26.47 9.70
C SER A 62 -20.74 -27.15 9.12
N LYS A 63 -20.65 -28.49 9.22
CA LYS A 63 -19.55 -29.29 8.65
C LYS A 63 -19.34 -29.06 7.16
N GLU A 64 -20.30 -28.42 6.49
CA GLU A 64 -20.32 -28.11 5.06
C GLU A 64 -19.81 -26.70 4.72
N VAL A 65 -19.62 -25.82 5.71
CA VAL A 65 -19.09 -24.47 5.52
C VAL A 65 -17.57 -24.52 5.64
N ALA A 66 -16.89 -24.54 4.50
CA ALA A 66 -15.44 -24.38 4.44
C ALA A 66 -15.07 -22.92 4.75
N VAL A 67 -14.71 -22.66 6.01
CA VAL A 67 -13.92 -21.46 6.32
C VAL A 67 -12.50 -21.75 5.89
N TYR A 68 -12.10 -21.18 4.76
CA TYR A 68 -10.72 -21.24 4.30
C TYR A 68 -9.86 -20.33 5.18
N THR A 69 -9.45 -20.82 6.35
CA THR A 69 -8.27 -20.28 7.04
C THR A 69 -7.06 -20.92 6.39
N SER A 70 -6.64 -20.45 5.21
CA SER A 70 -5.37 -20.88 4.62
C SER A 70 -4.24 -20.29 5.47
N ILE A 71 -3.89 -20.98 6.56
CA ILE A 71 -2.52 -20.97 7.03
C ILE A 71 -1.81 -21.88 6.03
N PRO A 72 -0.95 -21.39 5.12
CA PRO A 72 -0.01 -22.30 4.48
C PRO A 72 0.77 -22.93 5.62
N SER A 73 0.59 -24.24 5.80
CA SER A 73 1.42 -25.05 6.69
C SER A 73 2.82 -25.07 6.09
N ARG A 74 3.57 -23.98 6.28
CA ARG A 74 5.00 -23.98 5.98
C ARG A 74 5.66 -24.86 7.03
N GLY A 75 6.17 -26.00 6.59
CA GLY A 75 7.02 -26.90 7.36
C GLY A 75 8.39 -26.29 7.67
N TYR A 76 8.41 -25.14 8.34
CA TYR A 76 9.57 -24.74 9.13
C TYR A 76 9.34 -25.33 10.52
N ASP A 77 10.20 -26.26 10.92
CA ASP A 77 10.26 -26.82 12.28
C ASP A 77 10.60 -25.76 13.36
N ASP A 78 10.71 -24.49 12.97
CA ASP A 78 10.68 -23.35 13.87
C ASP A 78 9.24 -23.19 14.38
N LYS A 79 8.93 -23.85 15.50
CA LYS A 79 7.85 -23.39 16.38
C LYS A 79 7.98 -21.87 16.45
N PRO A 80 6.95 -21.07 16.15
CA PRO A 80 7.02 -19.62 16.28
C PRO A 80 7.61 -19.34 17.64
N GLY A 81 8.85 -18.84 17.68
CA GLY A 81 9.54 -18.62 18.94
C GLY A 81 8.65 -17.75 19.81
N ASP A 82 8.69 -17.95 21.12
CA ASP A 82 7.85 -17.23 22.10
C ASP A 82 8.00 -15.69 22.06
N ILE A 83 8.82 -15.16 21.15
CA ILE A 83 9.08 -13.75 20.91
C ILE A 83 8.15 -13.28 19.77
N PRO A 84 7.16 -12.41 20.06
CA PRO A 84 6.34 -11.76 19.03
C PRO A 84 7.22 -11.12 17.97
N ALA A 85 6.82 -11.11 16.68
CA ALA A 85 7.66 -10.56 15.61
C ALA A 85 7.94 -9.05 15.73
N TYR A 86 7.10 -8.34 16.49
CA TYR A 86 7.18 -6.91 16.68
C TYR A 86 6.87 -6.49 18.13
N SER A 87 7.20 -5.23 18.43
CA SER A 87 6.84 -4.52 19.65
C SER A 87 6.35 -3.12 19.28
N ILE A 88 5.43 -2.58 20.07
CA ILE A 88 4.95 -1.20 19.92
C ILE A 88 5.72 -0.32 20.90
N LYS A 89 6.23 0.82 20.43
CA LYS A 89 6.96 1.79 21.27
C LYS A 89 6.44 3.20 21.01
N GLU A 90 6.39 4.02 22.04
CA GLU A 90 6.20 5.47 21.88
C GLU A 90 7.43 6.09 21.21
N LEU A 91 7.20 7.05 20.32
CA LEU A 91 8.28 7.71 19.60
C LEU A 91 8.59 9.06 20.25
N GLU A 92 9.72 9.15 20.93
CA GLU A 92 10.07 10.32 21.76
C GLU A 92 10.47 11.58 20.95
N GLN A 93 10.94 11.47 19.69
CA GLN A 93 11.79 12.54 19.13
C GLN A 93 11.59 12.98 17.67
N ALA A 94 10.53 12.60 16.96
CA ALA A 94 10.30 13.16 15.61
C ALA A 94 8.82 13.43 15.34
N ASP A 95 8.40 14.68 15.52
CA ASP A 95 7.26 15.28 14.82
C ASP A 95 5.91 14.55 14.92
N ARG A 96 5.44 14.25 16.14
CA ARG A 96 4.01 13.90 16.43
C ARG A 96 3.49 12.59 15.82
N LYS A 97 4.37 11.63 15.52
CA LYS A 97 4.01 10.39 14.83
C LYS A 97 3.25 9.34 15.66
N GLY A 98 3.10 9.56 16.96
CA GLY A 98 2.41 8.66 17.88
C GLY A 98 3.25 7.45 18.26
N LEU A 99 2.72 6.25 18.03
CA LEU A 99 3.40 4.98 18.28
C LEU A 99 4.21 4.57 17.04
N GLY A 100 5.16 3.66 17.23
CA GLY A 100 5.93 3.01 16.19
C GLY A 100 5.93 1.50 16.36
N LEU A 101 5.93 0.76 15.26
CA LEU A 101 6.02 -0.69 15.23
C LEU A 101 7.46 -1.09 14.99
N PHE A 102 8.07 -1.88 15.86
CA PHE A 102 9.49 -2.25 15.77
C PHE A 102 9.66 -3.76 15.72
N ALA A 103 10.45 -4.23 14.77
CA ALA A 103 10.85 -5.63 14.69
C ALA A 103 11.61 -6.04 15.96
N THR A 104 11.27 -7.16 16.56
CA THR A 104 11.97 -7.73 17.74
C THR A 104 13.00 -8.78 17.32
N ARG A 105 12.84 -9.32 16.11
CA ARG A 105 13.67 -10.35 15.49
C ARG A 105 13.93 -9.98 14.02
N LEU A 106 14.80 -10.75 13.38
CA LEU A 106 14.94 -10.67 11.93
C LEU A 106 13.61 -11.09 11.28
N ILE A 107 13.05 -10.22 10.45
CA ILE A 107 11.84 -10.53 9.69
C ILE A 107 12.18 -10.55 8.21
N ARG A 108 12.03 -11.70 7.57
CA ARG A 108 12.34 -11.87 6.15
C ARG A 108 11.16 -11.41 5.28
N ALA A 109 11.50 -11.03 4.06
CA ALA A 109 10.56 -10.98 2.95
C ALA A 109 9.66 -12.23 2.92
N GLY A 110 8.35 -12.07 3.04
CA GLY A 110 7.43 -13.20 3.06
C GLY A 110 7.04 -13.71 4.46
N ASP A 111 7.62 -13.19 5.54
CA ASP A 111 7.28 -13.60 6.91
C ASP A 111 6.01 -12.91 7.40
N LEU A 112 5.20 -13.66 8.13
CA LEU A 112 4.07 -13.14 8.91
C LEU A 112 4.56 -12.24 10.04
N VAL A 113 4.20 -10.95 10.02
CA VAL A 113 4.48 -10.01 11.12
C VAL A 113 3.36 -10.06 12.16
N VAL A 114 2.13 -9.89 11.70
CA VAL A 114 0.94 -9.81 12.55
C VAL A 114 -0.20 -10.56 11.89
N ASP A 115 -1.06 -11.15 12.73
CA ASP A 115 -2.32 -11.77 12.34
C ASP A 115 -3.43 -11.21 13.23
N GLU A 116 -3.95 -10.04 12.85
CA GLU A 116 -4.97 -9.32 13.61
C GLU A 116 -6.38 -9.66 13.13
N ARG A 117 -7.30 -9.81 14.07
CA ARG A 117 -8.74 -9.92 13.79
C ARG A 117 -9.32 -8.51 13.65
N PRO A 118 -10.05 -8.21 12.57
CA PRO A 118 -10.65 -6.89 12.40
C PRO A 118 -11.70 -6.64 13.49
N MET A 119 -11.70 -5.43 14.07
CA MET A 119 -12.76 -4.99 14.99
C MET A 119 -14.11 -4.86 14.28
N LEU A 120 -14.07 -4.52 12.99
CA LEU A 120 -15.24 -4.33 12.15
C LEU A 120 -14.98 -4.92 10.76
N VAL A 121 -15.92 -5.74 10.27
CA VAL A 121 -15.92 -6.24 8.90
C VAL A 121 -17.08 -5.60 8.16
N VAL A 122 -16.79 -4.94 7.05
CA VAL A 122 -17.81 -4.41 6.14
C VAL A 122 -17.68 -5.13 4.80
N PRO A 123 -18.77 -5.60 4.16
CA PRO A 123 -18.64 -6.32 2.90
C PRO A 123 -18.14 -5.40 1.79
N ALA A 124 -17.09 -5.84 1.09
CA ALA A 124 -16.61 -5.17 -0.12
C ALA A 124 -17.71 -5.20 -1.19
N GLY A 125 -17.95 -4.07 -1.85
CA GLY A 125 -19.00 -3.98 -2.88
C GLY A 125 -20.42 -3.97 -2.34
N SER A 126 -20.62 -3.65 -1.04
CA SER A 126 -21.92 -3.20 -0.55
C SER A 126 -22.27 -1.91 -1.29
N ALA A 127 -22.86 -2.05 -2.48
CA ALA A 127 -23.42 -0.95 -3.23
C ALA A 127 -24.53 -0.41 -2.34
N ILE A 128 -24.23 0.63 -1.58
CA ILE A 128 -25.26 1.41 -0.91
C ILE A 128 -26.08 2.00 -2.04
N PRO A 129 -27.33 1.52 -2.25
CA PRO A 129 -28.16 2.10 -3.28
C PRO A 129 -28.38 3.56 -2.88
N LEU A 130 -27.86 4.48 -3.69
CA LEU A 130 -28.21 5.88 -3.53
C LEU A 130 -29.70 6.03 -3.85
N PRO A 131 -30.43 6.91 -3.13
CA PRO A 131 -31.81 7.19 -3.49
C PRO A 131 -31.86 7.70 -4.95
N GLU A 132 -32.93 7.38 -5.68
CA GLU A 132 -33.05 7.80 -7.09
C GLU A 132 -32.90 9.32 -7.27
N SER A 133 -33.31 10.10 -6.28
CA SER A 133 -33.12 11.55 -6.23
C SER A 133 -31.65 11.97 -6.28
N ALA A 134 -30.72 11.14 -5.79
CA ALA A 134 -29.30 11.44 -5.80
C ALA A 134 -28.72 11.52 -7.22
N ALA A 135 -29.38 10.93 -8.22
CA ALA A 135 -28.97 11.08 -9.61
C ALA A 135 -29.02 12.55 -10.09
N SER A 136 -29.84 13.38 -9.46
CA SER A 136 -29.95 14.83 -9.76
C SER A 136 -28.97 15.70 -8.97
N TYR A 137 -28.27 15.14 -7.99
CA TYR A 137 -27.35 15.88 -7.13
C TYR A 137 -25.99 16.10 -7.78
N SER A 138 -25.27 17.14 -7.34
CA SER A 138 -23.87 17.34 -7.74
C SER A 138 -22.99 16.18 -7.24
N PRO A 139 -21.82 15.92 -7.83
CA PRO A 139 -20.91 14.88 -7.34
C PRO A 139 -20.57 15.00 -5.85
N GLU A 140 -20.42 16.21 -5.33
CA GLU A 140 -20.16 16.49 -3.91
C GLU A 140 -21.36 16.13 -3.04
N GLN A 141 -22.58 16.47 -3.49
CA GLN A 141 -23.81 16.12 -2.80
C GLN A 141 -24.06 14.61 -2.84
N GLN A 142 -23.82 13.95 -3.98
CA GLN A 142 -23.87 12.49 -4.09
C GLN A 142 -22.89 11.83 -3.12
N LYS A 143 -21.67 12.37 -3.00
CA LYS A 143 -20.68 11.92 -2.01
C LYS A 143 -21.20 12.10 -0.58
N GLN A 144 -21.82 13.23 -0.25
CA GLN A 144 -22.41 13.45 1.08
C GLN A 144 -23.54 12.47 1.40
N VAL A 145 -24.45 12.20 0.46
CA VAL A 145 -25.52 11.21 0.63
C VAL A 145 -24.95 9.81 0.79
N PHE A 146 -23.99 9.42 -0.07
CA PHE A 146 -23.30 8.15 0.04
C PHE A 146 -22.68 7.97 1.42
N LEU A 147 -21.94 8.98 1.86
CA LEU A 147 -21.26 8.99 3.15
C LEU A 147 -22.30 8.87 4.27
N HIS A 148 -23.37 9.66 4.26
CA HIS A 148 -24.44 9.59 5.26
C HIS A 148 -25.06 8.19 5.38
N GLU A 149 -25.44 7.57 4.24
CA GLU A 149 -25.99 6.21 4.23
C GLU A 149 -24.96 5.16 4.68
N TRP A 150 -23.69 5.32 4.32
CA TRP A 150 -22.60 4.49 4.85
C TRP A 150 -22.50 4.61 6.36
N GLY A 151 -22.58 5.82 6.90
CA GLY A 151 -22.59 6.09 8.34
C GLY A 151 -23.63 5.29 9.10
N LYS A 152 -24.86 5.18 8.58
CA LYS A 152 -25.93 4.38 9.19
C LYS A 152 -25.56 2.90 9.30
N LEU A 153 -24.94 2.34 8.25
CA LEU A 153 -24.49 0.95 8.25
C LEU A 153 -23.38 0.72 9.28
N VAL A 154 -22.36 1.57 9.27
CA VAL A 154 -21.23 1.42 10.19
C VAL A 154 -21.69 1.65 11.64
N LYS A 155 -22.59 2.62 11.89
CA LYS A 155 -23.21 2.83 13.21
C LYS A 155 -23.91 1.58 13.72
N THR A 156 -24.67 0.90 12.88
CA THR A 156 -25.35 -0.35 13.26
C THR A 156 -24.34 -1.40 13.76
N ALA A 157 -23.18 -1.50 13.10
CA ALA A 157 -22.14 -2.43 13.51
C ALA A 157 -21.40 -1.95 14.77
N PHE A 158 -21.13 -0.65 14.90
CA PHE A 158 -20.55 -0.06 16.10
C PHE A 158 -21.45 -0.25 17.33
N ASP A 159 -22.76 -0.02 17.20
CA ASP A 159 -23.73 -0.18 18.29
C ASP A 159 -23.76 -1.61 18.83
N ARG A 160 -23.39 -2.60 18.01
CA ARG A 160 -23.28 -4.02 18.37
C ARG A 160 -21.94 -4.39 19.02
N MET A 161 -20.92 -3.52 18.95
CA MET A 161 -19.65 -3.77 19.63
C MET A 161 -19.84 -3.77 21.16
N SER A 162 -19.00 -4.55 21.86
CA SER A 162 -18.92 -4.48 23.33
C SER A 162 -18.51 -3.08 23.78
N VAL A 163 -18.80 -2.73 25.03
CA VAL A 163 -18.44 -1.42 25.58
C VAL A 163 -16.94 -1.17 25.47
N ASP A 164 -16.12 -2.18 25.76
CA ASP A 164 -14.66 -2.08 25.65
C ASP A 164 -14.21 -1.83 24.21
N HIS A 165 -14.72 -2.61 23.24
CA HIS A 165 -14.39 -2.40 21.82
C HIS A 165 -14.89 -1.06 21.29
N LYS A 166 -16.03 -0.54 21.78
CA LYS A 166 -16.46 0.82 21.46
C LYS A 166 -15.45 1.83 21.99
N GLY A 167 -14.98 1.67 23.22
CA GLY A 167 -13.93 2.52 23.80
C GLY A 167 -12.66 2.52 22.97
N ASP A 168 -12.14 1.34 22.63
CA ASP A 168 -10.94 1.17 21.82
C ASP A 168 -11.11 1.75 20.41
N PHE A 169 -12.26 1.51 19.78
CA PHE A 169 -12.57 2.05 18.46
C PHE A 169 -12.64 3.59 18.48
N MET A 170 -13.23 4.16 19.53
CA MET A 170 -13.33 5.61 19.72
C MET A 170 -11.98 6.26 20.04
N ALA A 171 -11.02 5.50 20.56
CA ALA A 171 -9.67 5.96 20.86
C ALA A 171 -8.76 6.01 19.61
N LEU A 172 -9.18 5.43 18.48
CA LEU A 172 -8.43 5.50 17.22
C LEU A 172 -8.36 6.97 16.75
N ALA A 173 -7.15 7.40 16.38
CA ALA A 173 -6.89 8.68 15.74
C ALA A 173 -7.73 8.84 14.46
N ASN A 174 -8.18 10.06 14.23
CA ASN A 174 -9.20 10.31 13.24
C ASN A 174 -8.74 11.38 12.25
N SER A 175 -8.48 10.96 11.02
CA SER A 175 -7.95 11.83 9.97
C SER A 175 -9.02 12.64 9.25
N HIS A 176 -10.29 12.22 9.27
CA HIS A 176 -11.36 12.84 8.49
C HIS A 176 -12.17 13.85 9.31
N GLN A 177 -11.51 14.82 9.96
CA GLN A 177 -12.23 15.80 10.78
C GLN A 177 -12.91 16.90 9.96
N HIS A 178 -12.56 17.12 8.68
CA HIS A 178 -12.94 18.35 7.97
C HIS A 178 -13.51 18.15 6.56
N ASP A 179 -13.80 16.92 6.14
CA ASP A 179 -14.24 16.61 4.77
C ASP A 179 -15.77 16.53 4.59
N GLY A 180 -16.52 17.05 5.55
CA GLY A 180 -17.99 17.03 5.55
C GLY A 180 -18.60 15.76 6.13
N SER A 181 -17.78 14.86 6.68
CA SER A 181 -18.20 13.70 7.48
C SER A 181 -18.74 14.06 8.88
N GLU A 182 -18.79 15.35 9.24
CA GLU A 182 -19.19 15.84 10.56
C GLU A 182 -20.71 15.78 10.84
N TYR A 183 -21.53 15.31 9.90
CA TYR A 183 -22.98 15.29 10.08
C TYR A 183 -23.44 14.09 10.89
N THR A 184 -23.38 14.23 12.21
CA THR A 184 -24.35 13.68 13.18
C THR A 184 -24.03 14.21 14.58
N THR A 185 -25.06 14.66 15.30
CA THR A 185 -24.96 15.36 16.59
C THR A 185 -24.66 14.45 17.78
N ASP A 186 -24.70 13.13 17.61
CA ASP A 186 -24.32 12.18 18.65
C ASP A 186 -22.85 11.76 18.51
N ALA A 187 -22.07 11.99 19.56
CA ALA A 187 -20.64 11.71 19.61
C ALA A 187 -20.29 10.23 19.29
N SER A 188 -21.23 9.29 19.44
CA SER A 188 -21.07 7.89 19.05
C SER A 188 -21.18 7.65 17.53
N GLU A 189 -21.88 8.50 16.78
CA GLU A 189 -21.95 8.41 15.31
C GLU A 189 -20.71 9.01 14.63
N GLN A 190 -20.03 9.92 15.33
CA GLN A 190 -18.95 10.72 14.76
C GLN A 190 -17.65 9.97 14.49
N THR A 191 -17.28 8.90 15.19
CA THR A 191 -15.96 8.25 14.99
C THR A 191 -16.04 7.08 14.02
N VAL A 192 -17.19 6.42 13.99
CA VAL A 192 -17.50 5.21 13.22
C VAL A 192 -17.39 5.45 11.72
N PHE A 193 -17.78 6.65 11.30
CA PHE A 193 -17.79 7.09 9.92
C PHE A 193 -16.42 7.29 9.26
N LYS A 194 -15.38 7.54 10.06
CA LYS A 194 -14.23 8.35 9.62
C LYS A 194 -12.99 7.57 9.19
N SER A 195 -12.97 6.23 9.21
CA SER A 195 -11.79 5.42 8.85
C SER A 195 -11.92 4.65 7.52
N SER A 196 -13.08 4.70 6.84
CA SER A 196 -13.48 3.65 5.89
C SER A 196 -13.50 4.03 4.39
N MET A 197 -13.11 5.25 4.00
CA MET A 197 -13.55 5.83 2.71
C MET A 197 -12.46 6.44 1.81
N ASP A 198 -11.23 5.94 1.85
CA ASP A 198 -10.29 6.15 0.74
C ASP A 198 -10.76 5.31 -0.48
N PRO A 199 -10.82 5.84 -1.73
CA PRO A 199 -11.05 5.04 -2.93
C PRO A 199 -10.10 3.84 -3.05
N ILE A 200 -8.93 3.88 -2.40
CA ILE A 200 -8.04 2.73 -2.24
C ILE A 200 -8.72 1.55 -1.50
N LEU A 201 -9.66 1.82 -0.59
CA LEU A 201 -10.41 0.81 0.17
C LEU A 201 -11.55 0.14 -0.64
N ARG A 202 -11.95 0.66 -1.81
CA ARG A 202 -13.00 0.03 -2.65
C ARG A 202 -12.58 -1.33 -3.24
N SER A 203 -11.28 -1.57 -3.32
CA SER A 203 -10.70 -2.81 -3.85
C SER A 203 -10.32 -3.81 -2.75
N ALA A 204 -10.34 -3.40 -1.48
CA ALA A 204 -9.88 -4.21 -0.38
C ALA A 204 -11.01 -5.12 0.12
N LYS A 205 -10.91 -6.41 -0.20
CA LYS A 205 -11.56 -7.44 0.61
C LYS A 205 -11.07 -7.24 2.05
N ILE A 206 -11.95 -6.80 2.94
CA ILE A 206 -11.64 -6.63 4.37
C ILE A 206 -11.44 -8.03 4.96
N PHE A 207 -10.19 -8.52 4.91
CA PHE A 207 -9.73 -9.75 5.54
C PHE A 207 -8.50 -9.47 6.41
N ARG A 208 -8.34 -10.35 7.42
CA ARG A 208 -7.10 -10.78 8.08
C ARG A 208 -5.87 -10.02 7.59
N VAL A 209 -5.41 -9.09 8.42
CA VAL A 209 -4.26 -8.25 8.11
C VAL A 209 -3.01 -9.11 8.13
N LEU A 210 -2.68 -9.70 6.99
CA LEU A 210 -1.38 -10.34 6.74
C LEU A 210 -0.40 -9.21 6.39
N ILE A 211 0.19 -8.57 7.40
CA ILE A 211 1.37 -7.74 7.14
C ILE A 211 2.52 -8.70 6.95
N THR A 212 2.81 -8.99 5.68
CA THR A 212 4.06 -9.60 5.29
C THR A 212 5.14 -8.56 5.41
N ALA A 213 6.23 -8.87 6.11
CA ALA A 213 7.21 -7.87 6.51
C ALA A 213 7.77 -7.04 5.38
N VAL A 214 7.83 -5.75 5.64
CA VAL A 214 8.45 -4.74 4.81
C VAL A 214 9.39 -3.97 5.71
N ALA A 215 10.69 -4.09 5.45
CA ALA A 215 11.65 -3.13 5.97
C ALA A 215 11.60 -1.92 5.05
N GLN A 216 11.27 -0.75 5.59
CA GLN A 216 11.78 0.54 5.13
C GLN A 216 11.31 1.64 6.08
N THR A 217 12.20 2.59 6.36
CA THR A 217 12.12 3.54 7.48
C THR A 217 11.20 4.72 7.18
N LEU A 218 10.21 4.88 8.06
CA LEU A 218 9.34 6.02 8.33
C LEU A 218 8.06 5.59 9.07
N SER A 219 8.05 5.83 10.38
CA SER A 219 6.83 5.77 11.17
C SER A 219 5.84 6.86 10.81
N SER A 220 4.58 6.45 10.87
CA SER A 220 3.57 7.08 11.70
C SER A 220 2.57 6.00 12.09
N ALA A 221 2.56 5.51 13.33
CA ALA A 221 1.49 4.64 13.83
C ALA A 221 0.75 5.37 14.96
N GLY A 222 -0.13 6.29 14.59
CA GLY A 222 -1.35 6.54 15.35
C GLY A 222 -2.45 5.82 14.59
N THR A 223 -3.07 4.79 15.17
CA THR A 223 -4.20 4.07 14.59
C THR A 223 -5.22 5.04 14.02
N PRO A 224 -5.50 5.05 12.69
CA PRO A 224 -6.70 4.38 12.19
C PRO A 224 -6.40 3.43 11.03
N ASN A 225 -7.33 2.50 10.80
CA ASN A 225 -7.34 1.51 9.72
C ASN A 225 -6.98 2.09 8.35
N PRO A 226 -5.81 1.75 7.79
CA PRO A 226 -5.45 2.03 6.42
C PRO A 226 -5.61 0.77 5.56
N SER A 227 -5.87 0.98 4.28
CA SER A 227 -5.52 0.01 3.25
C SER A 227 -4.01 -0.26 3.32
N LEU A 228 -3.62 -1.47 3.72
CA LEU A 228 -2.23 -1.84 3.88
C LEU A 228 -1.58 -2.13 2.53
N PHE A 229 -0.98 -1.10 1.94
CA PHE A 229 0.12 -1.31 1.02
C PHE A 229 1.39 -1.47 1.83
N ALA A 230 1.80 -2.73 1.98
CA ALA A 230 3.11 -3.08 2.46
C ALA A 230 4.12 -2.71 1.36
N SER A 231 4.73 -1.53 1.47
CA SER A 231 5.68 -1.00 0.48
C SER A 231 7.04 -1.68 0.61
N SER A 232 7.15 -2.94 0.14
CA SER A 232 8.37 -3.69 -0.23
C SER A 232 8.53 -5.06 0.46
N PRO A 233 7.89 -6.13 -0.05
CA PRO A 233 8.05 -7.50 0.46
C PRO A 233 9.42 -8.11 0.15
N SER A 234 10.43 -7.33 -0.24
CA SER A 234 11.78 -7.81 -0.58
C SER A 234 12.84 -7.48 0.48
N ALA A 235 12.56 -6.57 1.42
CA ALA A 235 13.56 -6.15 2.38
C ALA A 235 13.43 -6.93 3.70
N THR A 236 14.53 -7.54 4.12
CA THR A 236 14.62 -8.18 5.44
C THR A 236 14.73 -7.09 6.51
N SER A 237 13.82 -7.07 7.48
CA SER A 237 13.81 -6.14 8.62
C SER A 237 14.74 -6.65 9.71
N PRO A 238 15.85 -5.96 10.03
CA PRO A 238 16.69 -6.33 11.17
C PRO A 238 15.94 -6.17 12.51
N PRO A 239 16.37 -6.86 13.57
CA PRO A 239 15.89 -6.56 14.92
C PRO A 239 16.06 -5.07 15.24
N ASN A 240 15.07 -4.50 15.92
CA ASN A 240 14.92 -3.08 16.28
C ASN A 240 14.73 -2.11 15.12
N SER A 241 14.57 -2.57 13.87
CA SER A 241 14.13 -1.67 12.80
C SER A 241 12.64 -1.37 12.90
N GLU A 242 12.26 -0.16 12.55
CA GLU A 242 10.87 0.23 12.41
C GLU A 242 10.20 -0.48 11.22
N ILE A 243 8.98 -0.96 11.42
CA ILE A 243 8.10 -1.55 10.42
C ILE A 243 7.10 -0.47 10.02
N THR A 244 6.92 -0.27 8.72
CA THR A 244 6.14 0.85 8.19
C THR A 244 5.16 0.39 7.14
N LEU A 245 4.21 1.27 6.85
CA LEU A 245 3.15 1.08 5.88
C LEU A 245 2.79 2.41 5.25
N SER A 246 2.29 2.39 4.02
CA SER A 246 1.93 3.61 3.30
C SER A 246 0.48 3.99 3.54
N TYR A 247 0.24 5.24 3.95
CA TYR A 247 -1.10 5.84 4.06
C TYR A 247 -1.62 6.49 2.78
N CYS A 248 -0.84 6.44 1.70
CA CYS A 248 -1.23 6.99 0.41
C CYS A 248 -0.66 6.14 -0.72
N ASP A 249 -1.15 6.35 -1.93
CA ASP A 249 -0.54 5.75 -3.11
C ASP A 249 0.92 6.21 -3.24
N THR A 250 1.85 5.25 -3.23
CA THR A 250 3.29 5.51 -3.30
C THR A 250 3.73 6.01 -4.67
N LEU A 251 2.91 5.86 -5.71
CA LEU A 251 3.14 6.35 -7.06
C LEU A 251 2.66 7.79 -7.28
N ASN A 252 1.85 8.35 -6.36
CA ASN A 252 1.48 9.76 -6.46
C ASN A 252 2.72 10.66 -6.34
N PRO A 253 2.75 11.86 -6.95
CA PRO A 253 3.77 12.88 -6.72
C PRO A 253 3.89 13.29 -5.24
N ALA A 254 5.03 13.82 -4.82
CA ALA A 254 5.27 14.14 -3.41
C ALA A 254 4.29 15.18 -2.85
N ALA A 255 3.89 16.17 -3.66
CA ALA A 255 2.89 17.15 -3.28
C ALA A 255 1.52 16.49 -3.00
N ASP A 256 1.12 15.52 -3.83
CA ASP A 256 -0.14 14.80 -3.67
C ASP A 256 -0.11 13.85 -2.48
N ARG A 257 1.03 13.18 -2.24
CA ARG A 257 1.24 12.40 -1.01
C ARG A 257 1.16 13.28 0.23
N ALA A 258 1.81 14.46 0.22
CA ALA A 258 1.72 15.40 1.34
C ALA A 258 0.28 15.85 1.60
N LYS A 259 -0.50 16.10 0.53
CA LYS A 259 -1.92 16.42 0.64
C LYS A 259 -2.74 15.26 1.23
N ALA A 260 -2.47 14.02 0.82
CA ALA A 260 -3.12 12.82 1.35
C ALA A 260 -2.74 12.52 2.81
N LEU A 261 -1.55 12.93 3.24
CA LEU A 261 -1.02 12.75 4.59
C LEU A 261 -1.41 13.86 5.57
N ALA A 262 -1.73 15.05 5.07
CA ALA A 262 -2.14 16.20 5.88
C ALA A 262 -3.30 15.93 6.87
N PRO A 263 -4.34 15.13 6.52
CA PRO A 263 -5.40 14.74 7.44
C PRO A 263 -4.90 13.97 8.67
N TYR A 264 -3.75 13.30 8.58
CA TYR A 264 -3.11 12.59 9.69
C TYR A 264 -2.18 13.49 10.53
N GLY A 265 -2.19 14.80 10.29
CA GLY A 265 -1.27 15.75 10.92
C GLY A 265 0.17 15.67 10.40
N ILE A 266 0.39 14.95 9.29
CA ILE A 266 1.70 14.77 8.67
C ILE A 266 1.84 15.81 7.55
N HIS A 267 2.43 16.95 7.88
CA HIS A 267 2.61 18.06 6.93
C HIS A 267 3.87 17.93 6.06
N SER A 268 4.90 17.27 6.58
CA SER A 268 6.18 17.06 5.90
C SER A 268 6.59 15.60 6.05
N CYS A 269 6.39 14.80 5.01
CA CYS A 269 6.89 13.44 4.99
C CYS A 269 8.44 13.49 4.92
N ILE A 270 9.12 12.83 5.85
CA ILE A 270 10.59 12.88 5.97
C ILE A 270 11.29 11.62 5.45
N CYS A 271 10.77 10.98 4.38
CA CYS A 271 11.23 9.64 4.01
C CYS A 271 12.64 9.65 3.41
N THR A 272 13.67 9.50 4.25
CA THR A 272 15.07 9.63 3.83
C THR A 272 15.60 8.39 3.13
N ASP A 273 15.11 7.20 3.51
CA ASP A 273 15.82 5.95 3.22
C ASP A 273 15.24 5.14 2.05
N THR A 274 14.08 5.55 1.53
CA THR A 274 13.30 4.75 0.58
C THR A 274 13.42 5.19 -0.87
N GLY A 275 14.33 6.12 -1.19
CA GLY A 275 14.36 6.76 -2.52
C GLY A 275 13.21 7.75 -2.75
N LEU A 276 12.11 7.66 -2.00
CA LEU A 276 10.94 8.53 -2.09
C LEU A 276 11.17 9.99 -1.64
N SER A 277 12.36 10.34 -1.11
CA SER A 277 12.69 11.58 -0.39
C SER A 277 11.79 12.77 -0.68
N CYS A 278 10.66 12.79 0.03
CA CYS A 278 9.75 13.93 0.08
C CYS A 278 10.45 15.17 0.68
N PHE A 279 11.53 14.94 1.44
CA PHE A 279 12.25 15.99 2.14
C PHE A 279 13.23 16.75 1.24
N ASP A 280 13.91 16.07 0.31
CA ASP A 280 14.85 16.69 -0.63
C ASP A 280 14.11 17.04 -1.93
N PRO A 281 13.89 18.34 -2.26
CA PRO A 281 13.13 18.73 -3.45
C PRO A 281 13.75 18.23 -4.76
N ALA A 282 15.07 18.11 -4.84
CA ALA A 282 15.74 17.63 -6.04
C ALA A 282 15.49 16.13 -6.25
N ARG A 283 15.64 15.33 -5.18
CA ARG A 283 15.32 13.90 -5.22
C ARG A 283 13.83 13.66 -5.45
N SER A 284 12.97 14.43 -4.77
CA SER A 284 11.52 14.35 -4.94
C SER A 284 11.11 14.54 -6.40
N LYS A 285 11.69 15.52 -7.11
CA LYS A 285 11.39 15.76 -8.53
C LYS A 285 11.80 14.60 -9.44
N ILE A 286 12.95 13.97 -9.16
CA ILE A 286 13.41 12.78 -9.88
C ILE A 286 12.45 11.62 -9.62
N GLY A 287 12.12 11.36 -8.35
CA GLY A 287 11.19 10.29 -7.96
C GLY A 287 9.80 10.50 -8.53
N ASP A 288 9.28 11.72 -8.55
CA ASP A 288 7.97 12.05 -9.14
C ASP A 288 7.95 11.81 -10.66
N THR A 289 9.06 12.11 -11.35
CA THR A 289 9.21 11.79 -12.78
C THR A 289 9.18 10.29 -13.02
N ARG A 290 9.91 9.51 -12.21
CA ARG A 290 9.95 8.04 -12.27
C ARG A 290 8.59 7.43 -11.97
N ARG A 291 7.92 7.87 -10.90
CA ARG A 291 6.61 7.37 -10.51
C ARG A 291 5.52 7.67 -11.54
N SER A 292 5.53 8.87 -12.12
CA SER A 292 4.64 9.21 -13.23
C SER A 292 4.88 8.28 -14.44
N LYS A 293 6.14 7.96 -14.75
CA LYS A 293 6.47 6.95 -15.76
C LYS A 293 5.93 5.57 -15.37
N PHE A 294 6.06 5.12 -14.12
CA PHE A 294 5.52 3.82 -13.70
C PHE A 294 4.00 3.73 -13.82
N ALA A 295 3.29 4.80 -13.48
CA ALA A 295 1.83 4.85 -13.52
C ALA A 295 1.27 4.88 -14.96
N ASN A 296 1.94 5.57 -15.88
CA ASN A 296 1.40 5.87 -17.21
C ASN A 296 1.99 5.03 -18.34
N ASP A 297 3.21 4.52 -18.19
CA ASP A 297 3.89 3.77 -19.24
C ASP A 297 3.85 2.27 -18.89
N ILE A 298 3.09 1.49 -19.66
CA ILE A 298 3.06 0.04 -19.52
C ILE A 298 4.14 -0.52 -20.44
N ILE A 299 5.20 -1.10 -19.86
CA ILE A 299 6.16 -1.86 -20.66
C ILE A 299 5.49 -3.15 -21.08
N VAL A 300 5.43 -3.37 -22.39
CA VAL A 300 5.03 -4.64 -22.99
C VAL A 300 6.22 -5.17 -23.74
N LEU A 301 6.80 -6.25 -23.21
CA LEU A 301 7.87 -6.96 -23.87
C LEU A 301 7.31 -7.79 -25.03
N THR A 302 7.91 -7.62 -26.21
CA THR A 302 7.60 -8.36 -27.44
C THR A 302 8.93 -8.78 -28.07
N PRO A 303 9.10 -10.07 -28.43
CA PRO A 303 10.35 -10.51 -29.03
C PRO A 303 10.53 -9.87 -30.41
N PRO A 304 11.74 -9.44 -30.78
CA PRO A 304 11.97 -8.83 -32.09
C PRO A 304 11.74 -9.87 -33.20
N PHE A 305 11.10 -9.44 -34.28
CA PHE A 305 10.90 -10.28 -35.46
C PHE A 305 12.21 -10.54 -36.20
N GLU A 306 13.05 -9.51 -36.29
CA GLU A 306 14.34 -9.59 -36.95
C GLU A 306 15.40 -10.18 -36.02
N LYS A 307 16.29 -10.99 -36.59
CA LYS A 307 17.45 -11.50 -35.85
C LYS A 307 18.33 -10.31 -35.46
N PRO A 308 18.73 -10.19 -34.18
CA PRO A 308 19.59 -9.10 -33.75
C PRO A 308 20.91 -9.12 -34.53
N PRO A 309 21.54 -7.95 -34.76
CA PRO A 309 22.83 -7.87 -35.45
C PRO A 309 23.88 -8.79 -34.82
N PRO A 310 24.84 -9.32 -35.60
CA PRO A 310 25.94 -10.10 -35.06
C PRO A 310 26.67 -9.35 -33.94
N GLY A 311 26.82 -9.97 -32.78
CA GLY A 311 27.46 -9.37 -31.60
C GLY A 311 26.50 -8.67 -30.63
N THR A 312 25.25 -8.43 -31.01
CA THR A 312 24.24 -7.91 -30.07
C THR A 312 23.76 -9.03 -29.13
N PRO A 313 23.69 -8.80 -27.80
CA PRO A 313 23.10 -9.76 -26.87
C PRO A 313 21.67 -10.14 -27.26
N LYS A 314 21.30 -11.42 -27.09
CA LYS A 314 19.96 -11.93 -27.45
C LYS A 314 18.84 -11.27 -26.64
N ASP A 315 19.15 -10.77 -25.46
CA ASP A 315 18.25 -10.10 -24.51
C ASP A 315 18.36 -8.57 -24.54
N ALA A 316 19.05 -7.97 -25.52
CA ALA A 316 19.20 -6.50 -25.58
C ALA A 316 17.85 -5.75 -25.64
N TRP A 317 16.82 -6.36 -26.22
CA TRP A 317 15.47 -5.79 -26.30
C TRP A 317 14.71 -5.82 -24.95
N VAL A 318 15.24 -6.53 -23.95
CA VAL A 318 14.69 -6.65 -22.59
C VAL A 318 15.17 -5.50 -21.69
N GLU A 319 16.21 -4.76 -22.10
CA GLU A 319 16.82 -3.68 -21.32
C GLU A 319 15.83 -2.63 -20.77
N PRO A 320 14.78 -2.19 -21.49
CA PRO A 320 13.80 -1.27 -20.93
C PRO A 320 13.11 -1.82 -19.67
N ALA A 321 12.75 -3.11 -19.66
CA ALA A 321 12.14 -3.75 -18.50
C ALA A 321 13.14 -3.94 -17.36
N LEU A 322 14.39 -4.29 -17.67
CA LEU A 322 15.45 -4.38 -16.66
C LEU A 322 15.73 -3.02 -16.01
N ALA A 323 15.77 -1.96 -16.80
CA ALA A 323 15.93 -0.60 -16.31
C ALA A 323 14.75 -0.19 -15.42
N ARG A 324 13.50 -0.44 -15.84
CA ARG A 324 12.32 -0.18 -15.00
C ARG A 324 12.37 -0.99 -13.71
N PHE A 325 12.71 -2.26 -13.78
CA PHE A 325 12.79 -3.12 -12.60
C PHE A 325 13.79 -2.56 -11.57
N ARG A 326 14.98 -2.14 -12.01
CA ARG A 326 15.97 -1.47 -11.16
C ARG A 326 15.45 -0.14 -10.59
N GLU A 327 14.82 0.69 -11.41
CA GLU A 327 14.22 1.96 -10.96
C GLU A 327 13.14 1.72 -9.88
N LEU A 328 12.30 0.69 -10.04
CA LEU A 328 11.32 0.31 -9.02
C LEU A 328 11.97 -0.17 -7.72
N GLU A 329 13.11 -0.87 -7.81
CA GLU A 329 13.85 -1.28 -6.61
C GLU A 329 14.51 -0.10 -5.88
N GLU A 330 15.10 0.83 -6.62
CA GLU A 330 15.69 2.07 -6.10
C GLU A 330 14.67 2.97 -5.40
N GLU A 331 13.43 2.99 -5.91
CA GLU A 331 12.31 3.81 -5.39
C GLU A 331 11.47 3.07 -4.33
N GLY A 332 11.89 1.88 -3.88
CA GLY A 332 11.17 1.11 -2.86
C GLY A 332 9.79 0.59 -3.32
N GLN A 333 9.54 0.49 -4.63
CA GLN A 333 8.24 0.14 -5.21
C GLN A 333 8.04 -1.37 -5.41
N GLN A 334 8.77 -2.23 -4.69
CA GLN A 334 8.68 -3.69 -4.87
C GLN A 334 7.30 -4.25 -4.50
N GLY A 335 6.50 -3.52 -3.71
CA GLY A 335 5.14 -3.91 -3.33
C GLY A 335 4.04 -3.44 -4.29
N THR A 336 4.39 -2.96 -5.50
CA THR A 336 3.42 -2.40 -6.45
C THR A 336 3.04 -3.39 -7.57
N GLU A 337 1.89 -3.16 -8.18
CA GLU A 337 1.42 -3.90 -9.37
C GLU A 337 2.41 -3.77 -10.54
N GLN A 338 3.07 -2.61 -10.67
CA GLN A 338 4.08 -2.33 -11.68
C GLN A 338 5.32 -3.21 -11.50
N PHE A 339 5.75 -3.41 -10.25
CA PHE A 339 6.84 -4.36 -9.94
C PHE A 339 6.43 -5.79 -10.24
N LYS A 340 5.22 -6.20 -9.80
CA LYS A 340 4.67 -7.54 -10.09
C LYS A 340 4.67 -7.82 -11.60
N THR A 341 4.07 -6.94 -12.38
CA THR A 341 3.93 -7.08 -13.83
C THR A 341 5.29 -7.09 -14.51
N THR A 342 6.20 -6.18 -14.16
CA THR A 342 7.55 -6.14 -14.74
C THR A 342 8.34 -7.41 -14.42
N ALA A 343 8.30 -7.88 -13.16
CA ALA A 343 8.98 -9.11 -12.75
C ALA A 343 8.42 -10.33 -13.49
N HIS A 344 7.10 -10.40 -13.63
CA HIS A 344 6.43 -11.50 -14.33
C HIS A 344 6.80 -11.55 -15.81
N GLN A 345 6.82 -10.40 -16.49
CA GLN A 345 7.32 -10.32 -17.86
C GLN A 345 8.78 -10.79 -17.97
N LEU A 346 9.65 -10.39 -17.04
CA LEU A 346 11.06 -10.83 -17.03
C LEU A 346 11.18 -12.35 -16.85
N VAL A 347 10.38 -12.96 -15.98
CA VAL A 347 10.33 -14.43 -15.83
C VAL A 347 9.96 -15.09 -17.15
N ASN A 348 8.88 -14.62 -17.78
CA ASN A 348 8.37 -15.20 -19.03
C ASN A 348 9.36 -15.03 -20.19
N VAL A 349 10.00 -13.86 -20.29
CA VAL A 349 11.03 -13.58 -21.30
C VAL A 349 12.26 -14.45 -21.11
N TYR A 350 12.78 -14.59 -19.89
CA TYR A 350 13.96 -15.43 -19.68
C TYR A 350 13.65 -16.92 -19.80
N ALA A 351 12.42 -17.35 -19.50
CA ALA A 351 11.95 -18.68 -19.86
C ALA A 351 11.92 -18.90 -21.39
N PHE A 352 11.43 -17.92 -22.15
CA PHE A 352 11.43 -17.92 -23.62
C PHE A 352 12.84 -17.91 -24.22
N LEU A 353 13.76 -17.13 -23.65
CA LEU A 353 15.17 -17.12 -24.04
C LEU A 353 15.93 -18.37 -23.59
N GLN A 354 15.29 -19.23 -22.80
CA GLN A 354 15.85 -20.45 -22.21
C GLN A 354 17.02 -20.19 -21.26
N ASP A 355 16.99 -19.04 -20.59
CA ASP A 355 17.92 -18.63 -19.53
C ASP A 355 17.28 -18.96 -18.17
N VAL A 356 17.44 -20.22 -17.75
CA VAL A 356 16.82 -20.75 -16.51
C VAL A 356 17.28 -19.97 -15.28
N GLU A 357 18.56 -19.58 -15.23
CA GLU A 357 19.13 -18.91 -14.08
C GLU A 357 18.49 -17.53 -13.86
N LYS A 358 18.40 -16.72 -14.93
CA LYS A 358 17.72 -15.42 -14.85
C LYS A 358 16.23 -15.56 -14.60
N ALA A 359 15.56 -16.53 -15.24
CA ALA A 359 14.14 -16.79 -14.99
C ALA A 359 13.87 -17.11 -13.50
N LEU A 360 14.67 -18.00 -12.90
CA LEU A 360 14.58 -18.31 -11.47
C LEU A 360 14.92 -17.11 -10.57
N PHE A 361 15.89 -16.28 -10.97
CA PHE A 361 16.23 -15.06 -10.24
C PHE A 361 15.03 -14.12 -10.11
N TYR A 362 14.36 -13.81 -11.23
CA TYR A 362 13.18 -12.94 -11.21
C TYR A 362 11.96 -13.62 -10.59
N ALA A 363 11.80 -14.94 -10.74
CA ALA A 363 10.69 -15.67 -10.12
C ALA A 363 10.77 -15.63 -8.59
N ARG A 364 11.98 -15.71 -8.03
CA ARG A 364 12.20 -15.53 -6.58
C ARG A 364 11.82 -14.13 -6.10
N LYS A 365 12.13 -13.09 -6.88
CA LYS A 365 11.73 -11.70 -6.58
C LYS A 365 10.21 -11.51 -6.69
N LEU A 366 9.58 -12.18 -7.66
CA LEU A 366 8.13 -12.11 -7.89
C LEU A 366 7.33 -12.84 -6.81
N LYS A 367 7.82 -13.97 -6.28
CA LYS A 367 7.06 -14.89 -5.41
C LYS A 367 6.25 -14.18 -4.32
N GLY A 368 6.91 -13.39 -3.47
CA GLY A 368 6.24 -12.73 -2.34
C GLY A 368 5.23 -11.66 -2.78
N VAL A 369 5.52 -10.96 -3.87
CA VAL A 369 4.62 -9.94 -4.45
C VAL A 369 3.40 -10.60 -5.08
N TYR A 370 3.61 -11.70 -5.79
CA TYR A 370 2.54 -12.46 -6.44
C TYR A 370 1.57 -13.05 -5.43
N GLU A 371 2.09 -13.68 -4.37
CA GLU A 371 1.30 -14.21 -3.26
C GLU A 371 0.40 -13.14 -2.63
N PHE A 372 0.92 -11.92 -2.48
CA PHE A 372 0.18 -10.78 -1.95
C PHE A 372 -0.97 -10.34 -2.87
N PHE A 373 -0.71 -10.10 -4.16
CA PHE A 373 -1.73 -9.56 -5.09
C PHE A 373 -2.76 -10.60 -5.53
N GLU A 374 -2.31 -11.83 -5.79
CA GLU A 374 -3.16 -12.88 -6.37
C GLU A 374 -3.82 -13.76 -5.32
N MET A 375 -3.47 -13.59 -4.03
CA MET A 375 -3.92 -14.43 -2.92
C MET A 375 -3.70 -15.94 -3.17
N ARG A 376 -2.67 -16.27 -3.96
CA ARG A 376 -2.29 -17.64 -4.31
C ARG A 376 -0.78 -17.72 -4.52
N GLU A 377 -0.22 -18.90 -4.30
CA GLU A 377 1.20 -19.14 -4.55
C GLU A 377 1.55 -18.95 -6.03
N LEU A 378 2.75 -18.41 -6.30
CA LEU A 378 3.29 -18.40 -7.65
C LEU A 378 3.39 -19.85 -8.13
N GLU A 379 2.88 -20.13 -9.34
CA GLU A 379 2.85 -21.48 -9.88
C GLU A 379 4.23 -22.15 -9.80
N THR A 380 4.25 -23.41 -9.35
CA THR A 380 5.50 -24.17 -9.15
C THR A 380 6.33 -24.32 -10.42
N VAL A 381 5.69 -24.15 -11.58
CA VAL A 381 6.32 -24.08 -12.90
C VAL A 381 7.38 -22.96 -12.96
N TYR A 382 7.24 -21.87 -12.23
CA TYR A 382 8.21 -20.77 -12.23
C TYR A 382 9.29 -20.88 -11.15
N LEU A 383 9.14 -21.81 -10.20
CA LEU A 383 10.01 -21.92 -9.02
C LEU A 383 11.08 -23.01 -9.13
N SER A 384 11.13 -23.75 -10.24
CA SER A 384 12.10 -24.82 -10.47
C SER A 384 12.61 -24.84 -11.90
N GLU A 385 13.81 -25.38 -12.11
CA GLU A 385 14.36 -25.56 -13.46
C GLU A 385 13.45 -26.44 -14.33
N THR A 386 13.00 -27.58 -13.80
CA THR A 386 12.10 -28.49 -14.51
C THR A 386 10.79 -27.80 -14.87
N GLY A 387 10.25 -26.99 -13.95
CA GLY A 387 9.09 -26.16 -14.21
C GLY A 387 9.31 -25.18 -15.36
N ILE A 388 10.38 -24.39 -15.32
CA ILE A 388 10.66 -23.37 -16.34
C ILE A 388 10.82 -24.02 -17.71
N ARG A 389 11.54 -25.16 -17.79
CA ARG A 389 11.67 -25.95 -19.03
C ARG A 389 10.35 -26.53 -19.52
N GLY A 390 9.42 -26.84 -18.62
CA GLY A 390 8.08 -27.31 -18.94
C GLY A 390 7.08 -26.20 -19.31
N SER A 391 7.42 -24.94 -19.05
CA SER A 391 6.54 -23.80 -19.25
C SER A 391 6.14 -23.60 -20.72
N HIS A 392 4.99 -22.95 -20.94
CA HIS A 392 4.56 -22.57 -22.28
C HIS A 392 5.61 -21.67 -22.97
N TRP A 393 6.17 -20.70 -22.24
CA TRP A 393 7.15 -19.76 -22.78
C TRP A 393 8.43 -20.43 -23.28
N TRP A 394 8.91 -21.48 -22.59
CA TRP A 394 10.07 -22.26 -23.06
C TRP A 394 9.82 -22.90 -24.43
N LYS A 395 8.65 -23.53 -24.60
CA LYS A 395 8.24 -24.16 -25.87
C LYS A 395 8.11 -23.12 -26.98
N MET A 396 7.59 -21.93 -26.67
CA MET A 396 7.53 -20.82 -27.61
C MET A 396 8.94 -20.35 -28.01
N GLY A 397 9.90 -20.39 -27.09
CA GLY A 397 11.32 -20.17 -27.36
C GLY A 397 11.92 -21.20 -28.33
N ASP A 398 11.57 -22.48 -28.18
CA ASP A 398 11.97 -23.53 -29.12
C ASP A 398 11.40 -23.27 -30.53
N MET A 399 10.11 -22.94 -30.62
CA MET A 399 9.46 -22.60 -31.89
C MET A 399 10.09 -21.38 -32.56
N HIS A 400 10.40 -20.33 -31.78
CA HIS A 400 11.05 -19.13 -32.30
C HIS A 400 12.45 -19.44 -32.86
N LYS A 401 13.23 -20.32 -32.20
CA LYS A 401 14.53 -20.78 -32.72
C LYS A 401 14.40 -21.56 -34.04
N MET A 402 13.25 -22.20 -34.29
CA MET A 402 12.94 -22.86 -35.56
C MET A 402 12.46 -21.88 -36.65
N GLY A 403 12.44 -20.58 -36.38
CA GLY A 403 12.03 -19.55 -37.34
C GLY A 403 10.51 -19.35 -37.43
N ALA A 404 9.74 -19.86 -36.48
CA ALA A 404 8.31 -19.57 -36.42
C ALA A 404 8.09 -18.08 -36.12
N PRO A 405 7.27 -17.36 -36.91
CA PRO A 405 6.89 -15.99 -36.58
C PRO A 405 6.02 -15.99 -35.33
N MET A 406 6.38 -15.15 -34.36
CA MET A 406 5.67 -15.07 -33.07
C MET A 406 5.07 -13.68 -32.91
N LEU A 407 3.74 -13.60 -32.89
CA LEU A 407 3.02 -12.39 -32.48
C LEU A 407 2.53 -12.62 -31.04
N MET A 408 3.38 -12.31 -30.06
CA MET A 408 3.09 -12.53 -28.65
C MET A 408 3.63 -11.38 -27.80
N SER A 409 2.87 -11.00 -26.77
CA SER A 409 3.33 -10.16 -25.68
C SER A 409 3.56 -11.00 -24.43
N PHE A 410 4.54 -10.61 -23.61
CA PHE A 410 4.82 -11.28 -22.34
C PHE A 410 4.02 -10.72 -21.14
N ALA A 411 3.21 -9.68 -21.38
CA ALA A 411 2.42 -8.94 -20.39
C ALA A 411 1.33 -9.78 -19.71
#